data_AF-R9TCW7-F1
#
_entry.id   AF-R9TCW7-F1
#
_cell.length_a   1.000
_cell.length_b   1.000
_cell.length_c   1.000
_cell.angle_alpha   90.00
_cell.angle_beta   90.00
_cell.angle_gamma   90.00
#
_symmetry.space_group_name_H-M   'P 1'
#
loop_
_entity.id
_entity.type
_entity.pdbx_description
1 polymer ?
#
loop_
_entity_poly.entity_id
_entity_poly.type
_entity_poly.pdbx_seq_one_letter_code
_entity_poly.pdbx_strand_id
1 'polypeptide(L)'
;ADITIMEEGSELIAKIRHYMLGEPTDHHLGALPQFTSCCPGWVRYAELYYPGILPNLSSARSPMMMAGPLAKTYGAKEIWHVNPEDMFVVAIMPCTGKKFEASRPEFTSASEYWKHHGRTANYPDLDTVLTTRDLARLFKKLNVDFNNVEPFTDADNPLAQYSGAGTIFGNTG
;
A
#
# COMPACT_ATOMS: atom_id res chain seq x y z
N ALA A 1 -1.62 6.06 4.20
CA ALA A 1 -0.20 6.48 4.18
C ALA A 1 0.44 6.22 5.53
N ASP A 2 -0.33 6.37 6.61
CA ASP A 2 0.02 6.19 8.02
C ASP A 2 0.84 4.94 8.29
N ILE A 3 0.39 3.78 7.82
CA ILE A 3 1.12 2.51 8.02
C ILE A 3 2.50 2.60 7.37
N THR A 4 2.61 3.15 6.17
CA THR A 4 3.92 3.32 5.51
C THR A 4 4.82 4.24 6.31
N ILE A 5 4.30 5.34 6.86
CA ILE A 5 5.08 6.26 7.71
C ILE A 5 5.57 5.55 8.96
N MET A 6 4.71 4.78 9.61
CA MET A 6 5.06 4.02 10.82
C MET A 6 6.11 2.95 10.51
N GLU A 7 5.94 2.17 9.45
CA GLU A 7 6.86 1.08 9.09
C GLU A 7 8.20 1.62 8.56
N GLU A 8 8.19 2.52 7.58
CA GLU A 8 9.41 3.06 6.95
C GLU A 8 10.19 3.96 7.93
N GLY A 9 9.48 4.70 8.80
CA GLY A 9 10.07 5.50 9.88
C GLY A 9 10.69 4.63 10.98
N SER A 10 10.00 3.56 11.39
CA SER A 10 10.55 2.60 12.37
C SER A 10 11.76 1.86 11.80
N GLU A 11 11.73 1.48 10.52
CA GLU A 11 12.87 0.89 9.82
C GLU A 11 14.09 1.81 9.85
N LEU A 12 13.90 3.10 9.53
CA LEU A 12 14.98 4.08 9.56
C LEU A 12 15.56 4.24 10.97
N ILE A 13 14.70 4.38 11.98
CA ILE A 13 15.13 4.49 13.38
C ILE A 13 15.93 3.26 13.79
N ALA A 14 15.46 2.06 13.46
CA ALA A 14 16.16 0.81 13.76
C ALA A 14 17.55 0.77 13.11
N LYS A 15 17.68 1.18 11.84
CA LYS A 15 18.97 1.28 11.15
C LYS A 15 19.91 2.28 11.82
N ILE A 16 19.42 3.45 12.22
CA ILE A 16 20.25 4.46 12.91
C ILE A 16 20.73 3.93 14.25
N ARG A 17 19.84 3.36 15.08
CA ARG A 17 20.20 2.81 16.39
C ARG A 17 21.25 1.70 16.26
N HIS A 18 21.07 0.81 15.29
CA HIS A 18 22.02 -0.28 15.08
C HIS A 18 23.36 0.21 14.52
N TYR A 19 23.36 0.87 13.35
CA TYR A 19 24.59 1.19 12.63
C TYR A 19 25.34 2.41 13.18
N MET A 20 24.63 3.39 13.75
CA MET A 20 25.25 4.64 14.23
C MET A 20 25.45 4.66 15.74
N LEU A 21 24.56 4.02 16.51
CA LEU A 21 24.64 4.00 17.97
C LEU A 21 25.18 2.67 18.55
N GLY A 22 25.39 1.66 17.70
CA GLY A 22 25.95 0.37 18.11
C GLY A 22 25.00 -0.48 18.95
N GLU A 23 23.69 -0.20 18.90
CA GLU A 23 22.70 -0.97 19.65
C GLU A 23 22.47 -2.35 19.01
N PRO A 24 22.29 -3.41 19.81
CA PRO A 24 21.95 -4.73 19.27
C PRO A 24 20.57 -4.69 18.58
N THR A 25 20.42 -5.51 17.55
CA THR A 25 19.13 -5.72 16.88
C THR A 25 18.94 -7.19 16.59
N ASP A 26 17.73 -7.68 16.83
CA ASP A 26 17.32 -9.05 16.48
C ASP A 26 16.66 -9.09 15.09
N HIS A 27 16.50 -7.92 14.45
CA HIS A 27 15.86 -7.79 13.15
C HIS A 27 16.89 -7.73 12.03
N HIS A 28 16.58 -8.35 10.90
CA HIS A 28 17.36 -8.16 9.69
C HIS A 28 17.14 -6.74 9.16
N LEU A 29 18.21 -5.94 9.13
CA LEU A 29 18.19 -4.56 8.65
C LEU A 29 18.91 -4.46 7.30
N GLY A 30 18.31 -3.73 6.36
CA GLY A 30 18.95 -3.34 5.10
C GLY A 30 20.09 -2.33 5.31
N ALA A 31 20.83 -2.05 4.25
CA ALA A 31 22.00 -1.17 4.28
C ALA A 31 21.63 0.33 4.42
N LEU A 32 22.60 1.12 4.88
CA LEU A 32 22.57 2.59 4.82
C LEU A 32 23.42 3.12 3.65
N PRO A 33 23.05 4.26 3.02
CA PRO A 33 21.88 5.10 3.31
C PRO A 33 20.55 4.41 2.94
N GLN A 34 19.44 4.75 3.61
CA GLN A 34 18.12 4.24 3.26
C GLN A 34 17.48 5.09 2.15
N PHE A 35 17.01 4.45 1.10
CA PHE A 35 16.18 5.05 0.06
C PHE A 35 14.73 4.61 0.24
N THR A 36 13.78 5.47 -0.13
CA THR A 36 12.36 5.12 -0.08
C THR A 36 11.99 4.14 -1.20
N SER A 37 10.85 3.47 -1.05
CA SER A 37 10.39 2.39 -1.95
C SER A 37 9.01 2.63 -2.55
N CYS A 38 8.31 3.72 -2.18
CA CYS A 38 6.90 3.91 -2.51
C CYS A 38 6.61 4.20 -4.00
N CYS A 39 7.61 4.63 -4.76
CA CYS A 39 7.51 4.94 -6.18
C CYS A 39 7.90 3.72 -7.04
N PRO A 40 6.98 3.09 -7.78
CA PRO A 40 7.30 1.90 -8.57
C PRO A 40 8.24 2.19 -9.75
N GLY A 41 8.28 3.43 -10.24
CA GLY A 41 9.25 3.84 -11.27
C GLY A 41 10.67 3.84 -10.73
N TRP A 42 10.86 4.31 -9.49
CA TRP A 42 12.15 4.30 -8.81
C TRP A 42 12.61 2.88 -8.50
N VAL A 43 11.74 2.05 -7.91
CA VAL A 43 12.06 0.65 -7.60
C VAL A 43 12.46 -0.10 -8.86
N ARG A 44 11.68 0.03 -9.95
CA ARG A 44 11.99 -0.62 -11.23
C ARG A 44 13.29 -0.10 -11.85
N TYR A 45 13.57 1.19 -11.72
CA TYR A 45 14.83 1.77 -12.19
C TYR A 45 16.03 1.18 -11.42
N ALA A 46 15.93 1.06 -10.10
CA ALA A 46 16.95 0.42 -9.27
C ALA A 46 17.14 -1.06 -9.64
N GLU A 47 16.06 -1.82 -9.82
CA GLU A 47 16.10 -3.23 -10.23
C GLU A 47 16.81 -3.44 -11.57
N LEU A 48 16.57 -2.55 -12.55
CA LEU A 48 17.10 -2.69 -13.90
C LEU A 48 18.53 -2.17 -14.06
N TYR A 49 18.84 -1.04 -13.43
CA TYR A 49 20.07 -0.30 -13.73
C TYR A 49 21.05 -0.24 -12.56
N TYR A 50 20.59 -0.42 -11.32
CA TYR A 50 21.42 -0.31 -10.11
C TYR A 50 21.08 -1.41 -9.08
N PRO A 51 21.18 -2.71 -9.43
CA PRO A 51 20.81 -3.78 -8.51
C PRO A 51 21.63 -3.77 -7.20
N GLY A 52 22.83 -3.18 -7.22
CA GLY A 52 23.67 -3.02 -6.03
C GLY A 52 23.08 -2.10 -4.95
N ILE A 53 22.10 -1.24 -5.26
CA ILE A 53 21.43 -0.38 -4.28
C ILE A 53 20.13 -1.00 -3.73
N LEU A 54 19.73 -2.18 -4.19
CA LEU A 54 18.52 -2.84 -3.68
C LEU A 54 18.54 -3.07 -2.16
N PRO A 55 19.68 -3.45 -1.53
CA PRO A 55 19.75 -3.57 -0.07
C PRO A 55 19.53 -2.24 0.68
N ASN A 56 19.66 -1.10 -0.02
CA ASN A 56 19.44 0.24 0.53
C ASN A 56 17.99 0.72 0.40
N LEU A 57 17.16 0.06 -0.42
CA LEU A 57 15.73 0.39 -0.49
C LEU A 57 15.03 -0.01 0.81
N SER A 58 14.09 0.81 1.25
CA SER A 58 13.17 0.46 2.34
C SER A 58 12.42 -0.82 1.99
N SER A 59 12.28 -1.70 2.97
CA SER A 59 11.43 -2.90 2.86
C SER A 59 9.93 -2.58 3.00
N ALA A 60 9.58 -1.36 3.40
CA ALA A 60 8.20 -0.91 3.47
C ALA A 60 7.55 -0.96 2.09
N ARG A 61 6.30 -1.43 2.03
CA ARG A 61 5.46 -1.33 0.84
C ARG A 61 4.87 0.07 0.68
N SER A 62 4.45 0.43 -0.53
CA SER A 62 3.77 1.71 -0.74
C SER A 62 2.42 1.77 -0.01
N PRO A 63 1.86 2.96 0.26
CA PRO A 63 0.58 3.11 0.94
C PRO A 63 -0.56 2.31 0.29
N MET A 64 -0.57 2.27 -1.05
CA MET A 64 -1.51 1.47 -1.82
C MET A 64 -1.35 -0.02 -1.49
N MET A 65 -0.13 -0.52 -1.56
CA MET A 65 0.17 -1.94 -1.35
C MET A 65 0.11 -2.38 0.12
N MET A 66 0.05 -1.46 1.07
CA MET A 66 -0.30 -1.74 2.47
C MET A 66 -1.82 -1.73 2.71
N ALA A 67 -2.56 -0.86 2.02
CA ALA A 67 -4.00 -0.77 2.16
C ALA A 67 -4.74 -2.01 1.61
N GLY A 68 -4.27 -2.58 0.50
CA GLY A 68 -4.86 -3.78 -0.10
C GLY A 68 -4.94 -4.99 0.85
N PRO A 69 -3.81 -5.45 1.41
CA PRO A 69 -3.81 -6.55 2.37
C PRO A 69 -4.62 -6.23 3.62
N LEU A 70 -4.54 -5.00 4.14
CA LEU A 70 -5.34 -4.56 5.30
C LEU A 70 -6.84 -4.70 5.03
N ALA A 71 -7.31 -4.25 3.86
CA ALA A 71 -8.71 -4.40 3.46
C ALA A 71 -9.11 -5.88 3.36
N LYS A 72 -8.29 -6.72 2.73
CA LYS A 72 -8.58 -8.17 2.56
C LYS A 72 -8.26 -9.02 3.79
N THR A 73 -7.78 -8.46 4.89
CA THR A 73 -7.52 -9.20 6.14
C THR A 73 -8.39 -8.65 7.26
N TYR A 74 -7.93 -7.60 7.94
CA TYR A 74 -8.66 -6.93 9.01
C TYR A 74 -10.01 -6.39 8.53
N GLY A 75 -10.04 -5.74 7.37
CA GLY A 75 -11.29 -5.22 6.79
C GLY A 75 -12.31 -6.31 6.52
N ALA A 76 -11.90 -7.37 5.81
CA ALA A 76 -12.74 -8.52 5.48
C ALA A 76 -13.35 -9.15 6.74
N LYS A 77 -12.53 -9.34 7.78
CA LYS A 77 -12.92 -10.05 9.00
C LYS A 77 -13.70 -9.19 9.98
N GLU A 78 -13.20 -8.02 10.31
CA GLU A 78 -13.64 -7.21 11.45
C GLU A 78 -14.60 -6.08 11.06
N ILE A 79 -14.59 -5.65 9.79
CA ILE A 79 -15.40 -4.51 9.33
C ILE A 79 -16.57 -4.96 8.48
N TRP A 80 -16.30 -5.70 7.40
CA TRP A 80 -17.33 -6.07 6.43
C TRP A 80 -17.91 -7.46 6.66
N HIS A 81 -17.24 -8.30 7.46
CA HIS A 81 -17.63 -9.69 7.74
C HIS A 81 -17.91 -10.50 6.47
N VAL A 82 -17.04 -10.35 5.46
CA VAL A 82 -17.11 -11.04 4.17
C VAL A 82 -15.91 -11.96 3.98
N ASN A 83 -16.03 -12.91 3.06
CA ASN A 83 -14.87 -13.68 2.64
C ASN A 83 -13.91 -12.80 1.84
N PRO A 84 -12.60 -12.85 2.11
CA PRO A 84 -11.61 -12.06 1.40
C PRO A 84 -11.46 -12.46 -0.08
N GLU A 85 -11.74 -13.72 -0.44
CA GLU A 85 -11.78 -14.16 -1.85
C GLU A 85 -12.97 -13.60 -2.64
N ASP A 86 -14.03 -13.16 -1.96
CA ASP A 86 -15.20 -12.53 -2.58
C ASP A 86 -15.02 -10.99 -2.71
N MET A 87 -13.92 -10.44 -2.20
CA MET A 87 -13.63 -9.01 -2.26
C MET A 87 -12.86 -8.63 -3.53
N PHE A 88 -13.40 -7.64 -4.24
CA PHE A 88 -12.71 -6.98 -5.35
C PHE A 88 -12.26 -5.57 -4.94
N VAL A 89 -10.97 -5.40 -4.69
CA VAL A 89 -10.36 -4.16 -4.21
C VAL A 89 -9.76 -3.38 -5.37
N VAL A 90 -10.26 -2.15 -5.54
CA VAL A 90 -9.83 -1.22 -6.59
C VAL A 90 -9.11 -0.03 -5.96
N ALA A 91 -7.91 0.26 -6.43
CA ALA A 91 -7.19 1.47 -6.05
C ALA A 91 -7.34 2.57 -7.11
N ILE A 92 -7.69 3.78 -6.69
CA ILE A 92 -7.68 4.98 -7.55
C ILE A 92 -6.35 5.71 -7.34
N MET A 93 -5.54 5.82 -8.39
CA MET A 93 -4.18 6.35 -8.28
C MET A 93 -3.89 7.40 -9.36
N PRO A 94 -3.05 8.42 -9.09
CA PRO A 94 -2.67 9.41 -10.10
C PRO A 94 -1.58 8.89 -11.07
N CYS A 95 -1.01 7.71 -10.83
CA CYS A 95 0.17 7.20 -11.52
C CYS A 95 -0.12 5.89 -12.26
N THR A 96 0.29 5.79 -13.52
CA THR A 96 0.20 4.55 -14.30
C THR A 96 1.15 3.46 -13.79
N GLY A 97 2.28 3.84 -13.19
CA GLY A 97 3.22 2.91 -12.57
C GLY A 97 2.61 2.12 -11.42
N LYS A 98 1.55 2.63 -10.77
CA LYS A 98 0.82 1.88 -9.73
C LYS A 98 0.09 0.65 -10.30
N LYS A 99 -0.30 0.66 -11.58
CA LYS A 99 -0.82 -0.55 -12.25
C LYS A 99 0.25 -1.64 -12.31
N PHE A 100 1.48 -1.26 -12.66
CA PHE A 100 2.61 -2.19 -12.68
C PHE A 100 2.91 -2.72 -11.27
N GLU A 101 2.95 -1.84 -10.26
CA GLU A 101 3.14 -2.25 -8.87
C GLU A 101 2.12 -3.30 -8.43
N ALA A 102 0.82 -3.02 -8.59
CA ALA A 102 -0.24 -3.94 -8.19
C ALA A 102 -0.21 -5.28 -8.96
N SER A 103 0.34 -5.30 -10.18
CA SER A 103 0.45 -6.52 -11.00
C SER A 103 1.61 -7.44 -10.64
N ARG A 104 2.47 -7.05 -9.68
CA ARG A 104 3.63 -7.87 -9.27
C ARG A 104 3.14 -9.14 -8.55
N PRO A 105 3.59 -10.34 -8.98
CA PRO A 105 3.04 -11.62 -8.49
C PRO A 105 3.31 -11.89 -7.01
N GLU A 106 4.32 -11.25 -6.41
CA GLU A 106 4.65 -11.37 -5.00
C GLU A 106 3.66 -10.68 -4.05
N PHE A 107 2.73 -9.86 -4.56
CA PHE A 107 1.76 -9.15 -3.74
C PHE A 107 0.48 -9.96 -3.51
N THR A 108 0.62 -11.00 -2.68
CA THR A 108 -0.44 -11.93 -2.28
C THR A 108 -0.50 -12.10 -0.75
N SER A 109 -0.04 -11.13 0.02
CA SER A 109 0.08 -11.24 1.48
C SER A 109 -1.22 -11.55 2.21
N ALA A 110 -2.35 -11.01 1.76
CA ALA A 110 -3.65 -11.36 2.32
C ALA A 110 -3.99 -12.83 2.09
N SER A 111 -3.81 -13.33 0.86
CA SER A 111 -4.03 -14.74 0.56
C SER A 111 -3.11 -15.65 1.39
N GLU A 112 -1.82 -15.31 1.52
CA GLU A 112 -0.89 -16.06 2.38
C GLU A 112 -1.30 -16.03 3.85
N TYR A 113 -1.69 -14.86 4.38
CA TYR A 113 -2.24 -14.75 5.73
C TYR A 113 -3.39 -15.72 5.94
N TRP A 114 -4.36 -15.75 5.03
CA TRP A 114 -5.54 -16.60 5.16
C TRP A 114 -5.27 -18.09 4.95
N LYS A 115 -4.20 -18.47 4.24
CA LYS A 115 -3.74 -19.87 4.20
C LYS A 115 -3.32 -20.39 5.56
N HIS A 116 -2.65 -19.56 6.35
CA HIS A 116 -2.34 -19.88 7.74
C HIS A 116 -3.57 -19.91 8.66
N HIS A 117 -4.72 -19.44 8.18
CA HIS A 117 -5.99 -19.40 8.91
C HIS A 117 -7.07 -20.29 8.28
N GLY A 118 -6.66 -21.33 7.54
CA GLY A 118 -7.55 -22.39 7.06
C GLY A 118 -8.26 -22.14 5.73
N ARG A 119 -7.92 -21.07 4.99
CA ARG A 119 -8.38 -20.85 3.61
C ARG A 119 -7.37 -21.38 2.60
N THR A 120 -7.76 -21.53 1.34
CA THR A 120 -6.87 -22.06 0.28
C THR A 120 -6.87 -21.22 -1.00
N ALA A 121 -7.72 -20.20 -1.08
CA ALA A 121 -7.85 -19.36 -2.26
C ALA A 121 -6.59 -18.50 -2.49
N ASN A 122 -6.21 -18.37 -3.76
CA ASN A 122 -5.13 -17.49 -4.22
C ASN A 122 -5.75 -16.23 -4.84
N TYR A 123 -5.36 -15.07 -4.36
CA TYR A 123 -5.79 -13.77 -4.89
C TYR A 123 -4.75 -12.69 -4.58
N PRO A 124 -4.67 -11.62 -5.40
CA PRO A 124 -3.76 -10.53 -5.15
C PRO A 124 -4.24 -9.65 -3.98
N ASP A 125 -3.30 -8.93 -3.39
CA ASP A 125 -3.57 -7.92 -2.37
C ASP A 125 -4.45 -6.76 -2.91
N LEU A 126 -4.31 -6.45 -4.21
CA LEU A 126 -5.13 -5.49 -4.95
C LEU A 126 -5.50 -6.05 -6.31
N ASP A 127 -6.77 -5.99 -6.68
CA ASP A 127 -7.26 -6.61 -7.92
C ASP A 127 -7.03 -5.73 -9.14
N THR A 128 -7.20 -4.41 -9.01
CA THR A 128 -6.91 -3.49 -10.11
C THR A 128 -6.64 -2.06 -9.64
N VAL A 129 -6.03 -1.28 -10.53
CA VAL A 129 -5.75 0.14 -10.31
C VAL A 129 -6.36 0.94 -11.46
N LEU A 130 -7.20 1.92 -11.12
CA LEU A 130 -7.69 2.91 -12.06
C LEU A 130 -6.89 4.20 -11.91
N THR A 131 -6.47 4.78 -13.03
CA THR A 131 -5.94 6.14 -12.98
C THR A 131 -7.06 7.16 -12.79
N THR A 132 -6.73 8.38 -12.36
CA THR A 132 -7.69 9.51 -12.37
C THR A 132 -8.35 9.68 -13.74
N ARG A 133 -7.63 9.43 -14.84
CA ARG A 133 -8.19 9.49 -16.21
C ARG A 133 -9.15 8.34 -16.50
N ASP A 134 -8.85 7.14 -16.02
CA ASP A 134 -9.73 5.97 -16.18
C ASP A 134 -11.04 6.20 -15.43
N LEU A 135 -10.94 6.68 -14.19
CA LEU A 135 -12.09 7.02 -13.36
C LEU A 135 -12.95 8.13 -13.98
N ALA A 136 -12.32 9.20 -14.48
CA ALA A 136 -13.04 10.29 -15.15
C ALA A 136 -13.80 9.82 -16.41
N ARG A 137 -13.22 8.89 -17.19
CA ARG A 137 -13.90 8.27 -18.34
C ARG A 137 -15.07 7.39 -17.91
N LEU A 138 -14.90 6.63 -16.83
CA LEU A 138 -15.95 5.78 -16.28
C LEU A 138 -17.16 6.63 -15.83
N PHE A 139 -16.93 7.70 -15.08
CA PHE A 139 -18.01 8.58 -14.64
C PHE A 139 -18.77 9.23 -15.80
N LYS A 140 -18.05 9.70 -16.84
CA LYS A 140 -18.71 10.20 -18.05
C LYS A 140 -19.55 9.13 -18.74
N LYS A 141 -19.05 7.90 -18.83
CA LYS A 141 -19.80 6.78 -19.44
C LYS A 141 -21.05 6.41 -18.64
N LEU A 142 -21.01 6.56 -17.32
CA LEU A 142 -22.11 6.27 -16.41
C LEU A 142 -23.05 7.47 -16.20
N ASN A 143 -22.80 8.62 -16.87
CA ASN A 143 -23.54 9.87 -16.67
C ASN A 143 -23.61 10.31 -15.19
N VAL A 144 -22.52 10.14 -14.45
CA VAL A 144 -22.41 10.59 -13.05
C VAL A 144 -22.17 12.10 -13.03
N ASP A 145 -23.08 12.85 -12.38
CA ASP A 145 -22.95 14.29 -12.14
C ASP A 145 -22.32 14.54 -10.78
N PHE A 146 -21.05 14.95 -10.79
CA PHE A 146 -20.28 15.25 -9.58
C PHE A 146 -20.87 16.38 -8.72
N ASN A 147 -21.64 17.29 -9.31
CA ASN A 147 -22.23 18.40 -8.54
C ASN A 147 -23.39 17.94 -7.65
N ASN A 148 -23.92 16.74 -7.90
CA ASN A 148 -25.08 16.18 -7.24
C ASN A 148 -24.76 14.88 -6.48
N VAL A 149 -23.50 14.66 -6.12
CA VAL A 149 -23.09 13.51 -5.28
C VAL A 149 -23.14 13.93 -3.82
N GLU A 150 -23.77 13.11 -2.99
CA GLU A 150 -23.79 13.33 -1.54
C GLU A 150 -22.36 13.35 -0.97
N PRO A 151 -22.06 14.22 0.01
CA PRO A 151 -20.76 14.25 0.66
C PRO A 151 -20.43 12.91 1.32
N PHE A 152 -19.16 12.52 1.25
CA PHE A 152 -18.64 11.38 2.00
C PHE A 152 -18.80 11.60 3.51
N THR A 153 -19.18 10.55 4.22
CA THR A 153 -19.23 10.50 5.67
C THR A 153 -18.40 9.34 6.19
N ASP A 154 -17.87 9.46 7.41
CA ASP A 154 -17.07 8.38 8.02
C ASP A 154 -17.86 7.08 8.25
N ALA A 155 -19.20 7.14 8.18
CA ALA A 155 -20.06 5.96 8.19
C ALA A 155 -19.94 5.13 6.91
N ASP A 156 -19.54 5.74 5.79
CA ASP A 156 -19.47 5.07 4.48
C ASP A 156 -18.27 4.12 4.38
N ASN A 157 -17.19 4.37 5.13
CA ASN A 157 -16.06 3.45 5.22
C ASN A 157 -15.29 3.59 6.54
N PRO A 158 -15.49 2.65 7.49
CA PRO A 158 -14.79 2.64 8.78
C PRO A 158 -13.27 2.53 8.68
N LEU A 159 -12.72 1.97 7.58
CA LEU A 159 -11.27 1.93 7.35
C LEU A 159 -10.70 3.24 6.79
N ALA A 160 -11.56 4.12 6.29
CA ALA A 160 -11.18 5.41 5.74
C ALA A 160 -11.34 6.56 6.75
N GLN A 161 -11.60 6.23 8.02
CA GLN A 161 -11.67 7.23 9.08
C GLN A 161 -10.39 8.06 9.08
N TYR A 162 -10.56 9.36 8.92
CA TYR A 162 -9.46 10.29 8.78
C TYR A 162 -8.68 10.40 10.09
N SER A 163 -7.44 9.93 10.07
CA SER A 163 -6.50 9.95 11.20
C SER A 163 -5.60 11.19 11.26
N GLY A 164 -5.61 12.02 10.20
CA GLY A 164 -4.70 13.17 10.06
C GLY A 164 -3.41 12.91 9.28
N ALA A 165 -2.89 11.68 9.23
CA ALA A 165 -1.61 11.42 8.58
C ALA A 165 -1.68 11.44 7.04
N GLY A 166 -2.86 11.30 6.44
CA GLY A 166 -3.10 11.64 5.02
C GLY A 166 -2.92 13.14 4.71
N THR A 167 -3.26 14.02 5.65
CA THR A 167 -3.03 15.47 5.52
C THR A 167 -1.58 15.83 5.77
N ILE A 168 -0.92 15.15 6.72
CA ILE A 168 0.54 15.28 6.90
C ILE A 168 1.23 14.88 5.60
N PHE A 169 0.98 13.68 5.05
CA PHE A 169 1.58 13.26 3.76
C PHE A 169 1.30 14.24 2.60
N GLY A 170 0.12 14.87 2.57
CA GLY A 170 -0.23 15.88 1.57
C GLY A 170 0.40 17.26 1.78
N ASN A 171 0.77 17.62 3.02
CA ASN A 171 1.27 18.96 3.39
C ASN A 171 2.72 19.00 3.88
N THR A 172 3.35 17.88 4.25
CA THR A 172 4.70 17.87 4.85
C THR A 172 5.82 17.57 3.87
N GLY A 173 5.50 17.01 2.69
CA GLY A 173 6.54 16.44 1.81
C GLY A 173 7.12 15.15 2.37
#